data_AF-G9KPZ3-F1
#
_entry.id   AF-G9KPZ3-F1
#
_cell.length_a   1.000
_cell.length_b   1.000
_cell.length_c   1.000
_cell.angle_alpha   90.00
_cell.angle_beta   90.00
_cell.angle_gamma   90.00
#
_symmetry.space_group_name_H-M   'P 1'
#
loop_
_entity.id
_entity.type
_entity.pdbx_description
1 polymer ?
#
loop_
_entity_poly.entity_id
_entity_poly.type
_entity_poly.pdbx_seq_one_letter_code
_entity_poly.pdbx_strand_id
1 'polypeptide(L)'
;TIWLFKHRRVRFLHETGLAMIYGLIVGVILRYGTPATSGHDKSLSCTQEDRAFSTLLVNVSGKFFEYTLKGEISPGKINSVEQNDMLRKVTFDPEVFFNILLPPIIFHAGYSLKKRHFFRNLGSILAYVFLGTAVSCFIIGNLMYGVVKLMKLVGQLSDKFYYTDCLFFGAIISATDP
;
A
#
# COMPACT_ATOMS: atom_id res chain seq x y z
N THR A 1 -3.68 20.77 12.27
CA THR A 1 -3.18 19.73 13.20
C THR A 1 -2.56 20.33 14.46
N ILE A 2 -1.70 21.36 14.36
CA ILE A 2 -1.01 21.99 15.51
C ILE A 2 -1.97 22.72 16.49
N TRP A 3 -3.08 23.28 16.01
CA TRP A 3 -4.01 24.06 16.84
C TRP A 3 -4.84 23.19 17.80
N LEU A 4 -5.22 21.97 17.38
CA LEU A 4 -6.01 21.04 18.20
C LEU A 4 -5.21 20.49 19.39
N PHE A 5 -3.90 20.33 19.21
CA PHE A 5 -2.98 19.80 20.23
C PHE A 5 -2.74 20.77 21.41
N LYS A 6 -3.01 22.07 21.23
CA LYS A 6 -2.71 23.09 22.26
C LYS A 6 -3.76 23.16 23.38
N HIS A 7 -4.97 22.66 23.20
CA HIS A 7 -6.08 22.92 24.14
C HIS A 7 -6.59 21.71 24.95
N ARG A 8 -6.23 20.47 24.59
CA ARG A 8 -6.53 19.29 25.43
C ARG A 8 -5.37 18.29 25.45
N ARG A 9 -4.55 18.32 26.51
CA ARG A 9 -3.58 17.24 26.79
C ARG A 9 -4.30 16.00 27.31
N VAL A 10 -4.87 15.21 26.39
CA VAL A 10 -5.40 13.88 26.70
C VAL A 10 -4.22 12.91 26.82
N ARG A 11 -3.91 12.50 28.05
CA ARG A 11 -2.69 11.75 28.42
C ARG A 11 -2.53 10.36 27.77
N PHE A 12 -3.59 9.84 27.14
CA PHE A 12 -3.64 8.50 26.55
C PHE A 12 -3.66 8.48 25.00
N LEU A 13 -3.71 9.63 24.33
CA LEU A 13 -3.71 9.69 22.87
C LEU A 13 -2.30 10.04 22.37
N HIS A 14 -1.55 9.02 21.95
CA HIS A 14 -0.28 9.21 21.26
C HIS A 14 -0.52 9.79 19.85
N GLU A 15 0.31 10.74 19.42
CA GLU A 15 0.20 11.40 18.10
C GLU A 15 0.13 10.41 16.94
N THR A 16 0.85 9.29 17.02
CA THR A 16 0.83 8.24 15.98
C THR A 16 -0.49 7.46 15.97
N GLY A 17 -1.10 7.21 17.14
CA GLY A 17 -2.37 6.52 17.25
C GLY A 17 -3.53 7.33 16.66
N LEU A 18 -3.51 8.65 16.87
CA LEU A 18 -4.48 9.55 16.24
C LEU A 18 -4.31 9.56 14.73
N ALA A 19 -3.08 9.63 14.21
CA ALA A 19 -2.82 9.58 12.77
C ALA A 19 -3.36 8.30 12.12
N MET A 20 -3.19 7.14 12.78
CA MET A 20 -3.75 5.87 12.31
C MET A 20 -5.28 5.89 12.23
N ILE A 21 -5.95 6.41 13.27
CA ILE A 21 -7.42 6.51 13.31
C ILE A 21 -7.94 7.49 12.24
N TYR A 22 -7.28 8.64 12.08
CA TYR A 22 -7.62 9.58 11.00
C TYR A 22 -7.41 8.97 9.63
N GLY A 23 -6.32 8.22 9.41
CA GLY A 23 -6.06 7.49 8.17
C GLY A 23 -7.16 6.47 7.85
N LEU A 24 -7.62 5.72 8.85
CA LEU A 24 -8.74 4.77 8.69
C LEU A 24 -10.03 5.49 8.31
N ILE A 25 -10.41 6.54 9.05
CA ILE A 25 -11.65 7.28 8.81
C ILE A 25 -11.63 7.95 7.43
N VAL A 26 -10.54 8.63 7.08
CA VAL A 26 -10.37 9.27 5.77
C VAL A 26 -10.35 8.23 4.65
N GLY A 27 -9.70 7.08 4.85
CA GLY A 27 -9.70 5.98 3.88
C GLY A 27 -11.09 5.42 3.61
N VAL A 28 -11.92 5.26 4.65
CA VAL A 28 -13.33 4.84 4.51
C VAL A 28 -14.14 5.92 3.79
N ILE A 29 -13.97 7.19 4.15
CA ILE A 29 -14.67 8.31 3.48
C ILE A 29 -14.29 8.39 2.01
N LEU A 30 -13.01 8.26 1.65
CA LEU A 30 -12.59 8.27 0.25
C LEU A 30 -13.12 7.07 -0.53
N ARG A 31 -13.19 5.89 0.10
CA ARG A 31 -13.70 4.67 -0.56
C ARG A 31 -15.20 4.72 -0.83
N TYR A 32 -15.99 5.31 0.07
CA TYR A 32 -17.46 5.26 0.01
C TYR A 32 -18.13 6.61 -0.25
N GLY A 33 -17.40 7.72 -0.13
CA GLY A 33 -17.93 9.08 -0.20
C GLY A 33 -17.72 9.79 -1.54
N THR A 34 -17.01 9.19 -2.51
CA THR A 34 -16.90 9.75 -3.87
C THR A 34 -18.03 9.22 -4.75
N PRO A 35 -19.10 10.00 -5.03
CA PRO A 35 -20.11 9.61 -5.99
C PRO A 35 -19.50 9.55 -7.40
N ALA A 36 -19.91 8.55 -8.19
CA ALA A 36 -19.58 8.50 -9.60
C ALA A 36 -20.26 9.68 -10.31
N THR A 37 -19.47 10.66 -10.77
CA THR A 37 -19.97 11.70 -11.66
C THR A 37 -20.31 11.03 -12.98
N SER A 38 -21.58 11.05 -13.38
CA SER A 38 -22.02 10.54 -14.68
C SER A 38 -21.65 11.57 -15.74
N GLY A 39 -20.42 11.49 -16.26
CA GLY A 39 -20.01 12.23 -17.45
C GLY A 39 -20.83 11.78 -18.66
N HIS A 40 -21.29 12.72 -19.49
CA HIS A 40 -21.89 12.41 -20.78
C HIS A 40 -20.80 11.96 -21.75
N ASP A 41 -20.47 10.67 -21.73
CA ASP A 41 -19.45 10.10 -22.61
C ASP A 41 -20.02 9.88 -24.02
N LYS A 42 -19.46 10.61 -24.99
CA LYS A 42 -19.68 10.33 -26.41
C LYS A 42 -18.66 9.28 -26.86
N SER A 43 -19.13 8.04 -26.96
CA SER A 43 -18.39 6.94 -27.57
C SER A 43 -18.13 7.25 -29.06
N LEU A 44 -16.86 7.22 -29.47
CA LEU A 44 -16.44 7.27 -30.86
C LEU A 44 -15.96 5.88 -31.26
N SER A 45 -16.70 5.26 -32.19
CA SER A 45 -16.34 3.99 -32.80
C SER A 45 -15.29 4.25 -33.89
N CYS A 46 -14.08 3.72 -33.71
CA CYS A 46 -13.04 3.70 -34.73
C CYS A 46 -12.76 2.25 -35.14
N THR A 47 -12.77 1.98 -36.45
CA THR A 47 -12.36 0.69 -37.03
C THR A 47 -10.82 0.64 -37.09
N GLN A 48 -10.24 -0.42 -36.53
CA GLN A 48 -8.81 -0.54 -36.26
C GLN A 48 -8.00 -0.99 -37.49
N GLU A 49 -6.86 -0.34 -37.73
CA GLU A 49 -5.66 -0.95 -38.34
C GLU A 49 -4.73 -1.47 -37.23
N ASP A 50 -4.00 -2.56 -37.52
CA ASP A 50 -3.29 -3.50 -36.62
C ASP A 50 -2.18 -2.96 -35.68
N ARG A 51 -2.23 -1.71 -35.22
CA ARG A 51 -1.25 -1.17 -34.25
C ARG A 51 -1.91 -0.54 -33.03
N ALA A 52 -1.47 -0.98 -31.85
CA ALA A 52 -1.77 -0.34 -30.58
C ALA A 52 -0.95 0.96 -30.45
N PHE A 53 -1.55 2.08 -30.83
CA PHE A 53 -0.95 3.40 -30.62
C PHE A 53 -1.20 3.85 -29.17
N SER A 54 -0.14 4.18 -28.42
CA SER A 54 -0.23 4.68 -27.04
C SER A 54 -0.77 6.11 -26.93
N THR A 55 -0.71 6.86 -28.03
CA THR A 55 -1.04 8.29 -28.10
C THR A 55 -1.88 8.58 -29.34
N LEU A 56 -3.02 9.26 -29.17
CA LEU A 56 -3.95 9.70 -30.22
C LEU A 56 -3.96 11.22 -30.30
N LEU A 57 -3.70 11.76 -31.48
CA LEU A 57 -3.87 13.18 -31.78
C LEU A 57 -5.22 13.41 -32.45
N VAL A 58 -6.12 14.12 -31.78
CA VAL A 58 -7.45 14.43 -32.30
C VAL A 58 -7.51 15.89 -32.69
N ASN A 59 -7.86 16.15 -33.96
CA ASN A 59 -8.12 17.50 -34.44
C ASN A 59 -9.59 17.84 -34.24
N VAL A 60 -9.89 18.79 -33.33
CA VAL A 60 -11.24 19.31 -33.12
C VAL A 60 -11.23 20.79 -33.43
N SER A 61 -11.90 21.19 -34.51
CA SER A 61 -12.08 22.61 -34.89
C SER A 61 -10.75 23.38 -35.06
N GLY A 62 -9.72 22.73 -35.62
CA GLY A 62 -8.42 23.36 -35.89
C GLY A 62 -7.44 23.34 -34.72
N LYS A 63 -7.79 22.67 -33.60
CA LYS A 63 -6.90 22.44 -32.46
C LYS A 63 -6.58 20.96 -32.36
N PHE A 64 -5.30 20.65 -32.16
CA PHE A 64 -4.82 19.29 -31.95
C PHE A 64 -4.77 19.00 -30.45
N PHE A 65 -5.43 17.93 -30.04
CA PHE A 65 -5.44 17.43 -28.67
C PHE A 65 -4.75 16.08 -28.62
N GLU A 66 -3.80 15.93 -27.70
CA GLU A 66 -3.09 14.69 -27.46
C GLU A 66 -3.78 13.89 -26.35
N TYR A 67 -4.15 12.65 -26.66
CA TYR A 67 -4.80 11.72 -25.74
C TYR A 67 -3.94 10.47 -25.58
N THR A 68 -3.56 10.12 -24.35
CA THR A 68 -2.81 8.89 -24.08
C THR A 68 -3.76 7.78 -23.67
N LEU A 69 -3.62 6.59 -24.27
CA LEU A 69 -4.43 5.42 -23.93
C LEU A 69 -4.10 4.97 -22.49
N LYS A 70 -5.10 4.94 -21.61
CA LYS A 70 -4.95 4.48 -20.20
C LYS A 70 -5.28 3.00 -20.01
N GLY A 71 -6.12 2.42 -20.88
CA GLY A 71 -6.51 1.00 -20.84
C GLY A 71 -7.82 0.75 -21.59
N GLU A 72 -8.18 -0.52 -21.80
CA GLU A 72 -9.45 -0.96 -22.38
C GLU A 72 -10.50 -1.16 -21.28
N ILE A 73 -11.74 -0.71 -21.52
CA ILE A 73 -12.82 -0.75 -20.53
C ILE A 73 -13.99 -1.54 -21.10
N SER A 74 -14.53 -2.50 -20.33
CA SER A 74 -15.71 -3.25 -20.72
C SER A 74 -16.95 -2.33 -20.83
N PRO A 75 -17.84 -2.54 -21.82
CA PRO A 75 -18.93 -1.62 -22.15
C PRO A 75 -19.94 -1.35 -21.01
N GLY A 76 -19.94 -2.15 -19.93
CA GLY A 76 -20.80 -1.95 -18.76
C GLY A 76 -20.20 -1.15 -17.60
N LYS A 77 -18.96 -0.61 -17.70
CA LYS A 77 -18.22 -0.06 -16.54
C LYS A 77 -17.78 1.40 -16.64
N ILE A 78 -18.37 2.17 -17.56
CA ILE A 78 -17.97 3.54 -17.89
C ILE A 78 -17.99 4.48 -16.67
N ASN A 79 -19.06 4.45 -15.86
CA ASN A 79 -19.18 5.30 -14.66
C ASN A 79 -18.14 5.00 -13.56
N SER A 80 -17.48 3.83 -13.60
CA SER A 80 -16.45 3.48 -12.62
C SER A 80 -15.07 4.02 -12.98
N VAL A 81 -14.86 4.49 -14.22
CA VAL A 81 -13.54 4.90 -14.73
C VAL A 81 -13.08 6.17 -14.04
N GLU A 82 -13.95 7.18 -13.93
CA GLU A 82 -13.62 8.46 -13.27
C GLU A 82 -13.30 8.28 -11.78
N GLN A 83 -14.04 7.41 -11.09
CA GLN A 83 -13.80 7.11 -9.68
C GLN A 83 -12.46 6.40 -9.45
N ASN A 84 -12.09 5.46 -10.34
CA ASN A 84 -10.80 4.77 -10.27
C ASN A 84 -9.62 5.71 -10.54
N ASP A 85 -9.78 6.72 -11.41
CA ASP A 85 -8.74 7.71 -11.69
C ASP A 85 -8.48 8.65 -10.51
N MET A 86 -9.52 9.11 -9.82
CA MET A 86 -9.35 9.87 -8.57
C MET A 86 -8.69 9.00 -7.50
N LEU A 87 -9.15 7.76 -7.31
CA LEU A 87 -8.57 6.83 -6.33
C LEU A 87 -7.10 6.52 -6.63
N ARG A 88 -6.73 6.37 -7.91
CA ARG A 88 -5.34 6.13 -8.33
C ARG A 88 -4.44 7.34 -8.08
N LYS A 89 -4.94 8.57 -8.26
CA LYS A 89 -4.18 9.80 -7.94
C LYS A 89 -3.99 10.02 -6.44
N VAL A 90 -4.87 9.45 -5.62
CA VAL A 90 -4.80 9.55 -4.15
C VAL A 90 -4.04 8.37 -3.52
N THR A 91 -3.93 7.25 -4.24
CA THR A 91 -3.08 6.12 -3.81
C THR A 91 -1.62 6.51 -3.89
N PHE A 92 -0.90 6.29 -2.78
CA PHE A 92 0.52 6.58 -2.70
C PHE A 92 1.35 5.53 -3.45
N ASP A 93 2.37 5.98 -4.17
CA ASP A 93 3.26 5.08 -4.92
C ASP A 93 4.29 4.43 -3.98
N PRO A 94 4.34 3.09 -3.88
CA PRO A 94 5.31 2.41 -3.02
C PRO A 94 6.76 2.69 -3.44
N GLU A 95 7.05 2.96 -4.72
CA GLU A 95 8.43 3.25 -5.14
C GLU A 95 8.92 4.58 -4.55
N VAL A 96 8.04 5.58 -4.48
CA VAL A 96 8.33 6.86 -3.81
C VAL A 96 8.52 6.64 -2.31
N PHE A 97 7.71 5.78 -1.68
CA PHE A 97 7.89 5.41 -0.27
C PHE A 97 9.29 4.85 0.00
N PHE A 98 9.64 3.77 -0.70
CA PHE A 98 10.85 2.99 -0.41
C PHE A 98 12.11 3.73 -0.84
N ASN A 99 12.10 4.43 -1.96
CA ASN A 99 13.31 5.06 -2.50
C ASN A 99 13.55 6.47 -1.93
N ILE A 100 12.50 7.21 -1.54
CA ILE A 100 12.62 8.62 -1.15
C ILE A 100 12.30 8.86 0.32
N LEU A 101 11.20 8.28 0.85
CA LEU A 101 10.74 8.56 2.21
C LEU A 101 11.40 7.69 3.28
N LEU A 102 11.62 6.41 2.98
CA LEU A 102 12.16 5.44 3.93
C LEU A 102 13.59 5.76 4.39
N PRO A 103 14.54 6.20 3.52
CA PRO A 103 15.91 6.48 3.98
C PRO A 103 16.00 7.61 5.03
N PRO A 104 15.34 8.77 4.88
CA PRO A 104 15.29 9.81 5.92
C PRO A 104 14.66 9.34 7.24
N ILE A 105 13.61 8.50 7.19
CA ILE A 105 12.94 7.98 8.40
C ILE A 105 13.91 7.10 9.20
N ILE A 106 14.57 6.15 8.53
CA ILE A 106 15.56 5.27 9.15
C ILE A 106 16.75 6.09 9.70
N PHE A 107 17.21 7.09 8.95
CA PHE A 107 18.29 7.97 9.40
C PHE A 107 17.92 8.74 10.66
N HIS A 108 16.73 9.32 10.72
CA HIS A 108 16.25 10.05 11.89
C HIS A 108 16.09 9.12 13.11
N ALA A 109 15.53 7.92 12.90
CA ALA A 109 15.41 6.91 13.95
C ALA A 109 16.80 6.54 14.50
N GLY A 110 17.78 6.27 13.64
CA GLY A 110 19.15 5.97 14.03
C GLY A 110 19.88 7.13 14.72
N TYR A 111 19.69 8.37 14.25
CA TYR A 111 20.30 9.56 14.82
C TYR A 111 19.79 9.88 16.23
N SER A 112 18.51 9.60 16.51
CA SER A 112 17.88 9.80 17.82
C SER A 112 18.35 8.80 18.90
N LEU A 113 19.02 7.70 18.51
CA LEU A 113 19.46 6.67 19.45
C LEU A 113 20.58 7.17 20.39
N LYS A 114 20.44 6.86 21.68
CA LYS A 114 21.46 7.15 22.70
C LYS A 114 22.66 6.19 22.56
N LYS A 115 23.65 6.60 21.77
CA LYS A 115 24.91 5.87 21.49
C LYS A 115 25.53 5.15 22.71
N ARG A 116 25.65 5.80 23.88
CA ARG A 116 26.24 5.18 25.08
C ARG A 116 25.48 3.93 25.57
N HIS A 117 24.15 3.96 25.56
CA HIS A 117 23.34 2.82 26.00
C HIS A 117 23.22 1.74 24.93
N PHE A 118 23.24 2.14 23.66
CA PHE A 118 23.24 1.23 22.52
C PHE A 118 24.50 0.35 22.53
N PHE A 119 25.69 0.95 22.58
CA PHE A 119 26.94 0.18 22.57
C PHE A 119 27.14 -0.67 23.83
N ARG A 120 26.61 -0.24 24.99
CA ARG A 120 26.67 -1.05 26.23
C ARG A 120 25.84 -2.34 26.14
N ASN A 121 24.76 -2.35 25.35
CA ASN A 121 23.85 -3.49 25.21
C ASN A 121 23.90 -4.13 23.81
N LEU A 122 24.94 -3.86 23.03
CA LEU A 122 25.04 -4.27 21.62
C LEU A 122 24.83 -5.78 21.45
N GLY A 123 25.41 -6.61 22.34
CA GLY A 123 25.26 -8.06 22.28
C GLY A 123 23.81 -8.53 22.43
N SER A 124 23.06 -7.94 23.36
CA SER A 124 21.64 -8.26 23.53
C SER A 124 20.80 -7.79 22.34
N ILE A 125 21.10 -6.60 21.80
CA ILE A 125 20.42 -6.07 20.61
C ILE A 125 20.65 -7.00 19.42
N LEU A 126 21.91 -7.38 19.14
CA LEU A 126 22.24 -8.31 18.05
C LEU A 126 21.58 -9.68 18.26
N ALA A 127 21.57 -10.20 19.49
CA ALA A 127 20.87 -11.45 19.79
C ALA A 127 19.38 -11.35 19.49
N TYR A 128 18.69 -10.29 19.91
CA TYR A 128 17.27 -10.10 19.60
C TYR A 128 17.01 -9.89 18.11
N VAL A 129 17.84 -9.12 17.42
CA VAL A 129 17.68 -8.84 15.99
C VAL A 129 17.89 -10.09 15.14
N PHE A 130 18.88 -10.93 15.41
CA PHE A 130 19.11 -12.13 14.60
C PHE A 130 18.32 -13.33 15.11
N LEU A 131 18.47 -13.68 16.40
CA LEU A 131 17.82 -14.87 16.95
C LEU A 131 16.33 -14.67 17.13
N GLY A 132 15.91 -13.49 17.61
CA GLY A 132 14.50 -13.17 17.80
C GLY A 132 13.73 -13.14 16.47
N THR A 133 14.29 -12.51 15.43
CA THR A 133 13.62 -12.45 14.13
C THR A 133 13.60 -13.81 13.43
N ALA A 134 14.68 -14.61 13.54
CA ALA A 134 14.73 -15.96 12.99
C ALA A 134 13.68 -16.86 13.66
N VAL A 135 13.62 -16.87 14.99
CA VAL A 135 12.62 -17.67 15.73
C VAL A 135 11.21 -17.21 15.38
N SER A 136 10.94 -15.89 15.38
CA SER A 136 9.63 -15.34 15.01
C SER A 136 9.21 -15.75 13.59
N CYS A 137 10.13 -15.64 12.62
CA CYS A 137 9.91 -16.06 11.23
C CYS A 137 9.53 -17.54 11.13
N PHE A 138 10.26 -18.44 11.81
CA PHE A 138 9.94 -19.86 11.80
C PHE A 138 8.60 -20.17 12.48
N ILE A 139 8.30 -19.55 13.62
CA ILE A 139 7.04 -19.78 14.34
C ILE A 139 5.85 -19.33 13.50
N ILE A 140 5.90 -18.11 12.94
CA ILE A 140 4.82 -17.57 12.10
C ILE A 140 4.71 -18.35 10.78
N GLY A 141 5.84 -18.70 10.16
CA GLY A 141 5.85 -19.48 8.92
C GLY A 141 5.28 -20.89 9.08
N ASN A 142 5.62 -21.59 10.18
CA ASN A 142 5.04 -22.90 10.48
C ASN A 142 3.55 -22.81 10.83
N LEU A 143 3.15 -21.78 11.58
CA LEU A 143 1.74 -21.51 11.87
C LEU A 143 0.94 -21.29 10.57
N MET A 144 1.45 -20.44 9.68
CA MET A 144 0.83 -20.17 8.38
C MET A 144 0.75 -21.43 7.53
N TYR A 145 1.81 -22.23 7.48
CA TYR A 145 1.81 -23.51 6.79
C TYR A 145 0.75 -24.48 7.36
N GLY A 146 0.59 -24.51 8.68
CA GLY A 146 -0.46 -25.28 9.36
C GLY A 146 -1.87 -24.83 8.95
N VAL A 147 -2.11 -23.52 8.91
CA VAL A 147 -3.39 -22.93 8.47
C VAL A 147 -3.67 -23.26 7.00
N VAL A 148 -2.69 -23.11 6.12
CA VAL A 148 -2.83 -23.45 4.68
C VAL A 148 -3.13 -24.93 4.50
N LYS A 149 -2.45 -25.81 5.25
CA LYS A 149 -2.71 -27.26 5.21
C LYS A 149 -4.11 -27.61 5.71
N LEU A 150 -4.59 -26.92 6.75
CA LEU A 150 -5.96 -27.09 7.25
C LEU A 150 -6.99 -26.63 6.21
N MET A 151 -6.80 -25.47 5.58
CA MET A 151 -7.71 -24.98 4.54
C MET A 151 -7.71 -25.88 3.28
N LYS A 152 -6.57 -26.51 2.98
CA LYS A 152 -6.49 -27.55 1.94
C LYS A 152 -7.32 -28.79 2.29
N LEU A 153 -7.31 -29.21 3.56
CA LEU A 153 -8.14 -30.33 4.04
C LEU A 153 -9.63 -29.99 3.94
N VAL A 154 -10.01 -28.75 4.26
CA VAL A 154 -11.39 -28.23 4.13
C VAL A 154 -11.82 -28.04 2.65
N GLY A 155 -10.92 -28.27 1.69
CA GLY A 155 -11.23 -28.24 0.25
C GLY A 155 -11.38 -26.84 -0.35
N GLN A 156 -10.97 -25.79 0.36
CA GLN A 156 -11.09 -24.40 -0.11
C GLN A 156 -9.91 -23.94 -1.00
N LEU A 157 -8.77 -24.64 -0.99
CA LEU A 157 -7.61 -24.29 -1.81
C LEU A 157 -7.13 -25.49 -2.65
N SER A 158 -7.06 -25.28 -3.97
CA SER A 158 -6.58 -26.27 -4.95
C SER A 158 -5.12 -26.06 -5.36
N ASP A 159 -4.53 -24.90 -5.01
CA ASP A 159 -3.24 -24.49 -5.55
C ASP A 159 -2.02 -25.07 -4.80
N LYS A 160 -0.88 -25.12 -5.49
CA LYS A 160 0.39 -25.63 -4.96
C LYS A 160 1.10 -24.53 -4.16
N PHE A 161 0.81 -24.45 -2.87
CA PHE A 161 1.55 -23.57 -1.96
C PHE A 161 2.88 -24.18 -1.54
N TYR A 162 3.95 -23.39 -1.64
CA TYR A 162 5.27 -23.78 -1.19
C TYR A 162 5.50 -23.33 0.25
N TYR A 163 6.25 -24.14 1.01
CA TYR A 163 6.65 -23.78 2.37
C TYR A 163 7.51 -22.50 2.42
N THR A 164 8.26 -22.23 1.34
CA THR A 164 9.04 -21.00 1.17
C THR A 164 8.17 -19.74 1.18
N ASP A 165 6.95 -19.81 0.67
CA ASP A 165 6.03 -18.67 0.63
C ASP A 165 5.52 -18.34 2.05
N CYS A 166 5.30 -19.38 2.86
CA CYS A 166 4.93 -19.24 4.27
C CYS A 166 6.09 -18.67 5.10
N LEU A 167 7.33 -19.11 4.84
CA LEU A 167 8.53 -18.54 5.46
C LEU A 167 8.77 -17.09 5.04
N PHE A 168 8.55 -16.76 3.76
CA PHE A 168 8.68 -15.40 3.26
C PHE A 168 7.67 -14.46 3.95
N PHE A 169 6.42 -14.91 4.11
CA PHE A 169 5.42 -14.20 4.91
C PHE A 169 5.89 -14.03 6.37
N GLY A 170 6.39 -15.09 6.99
CA GLY A 170 6.96 -15.03 8.33
C GLY A 170 8.10 -14.02 8.47
N ALA A 171 8.96 -13.91 7.46
CA ALA A 171 10.08 -12.97 7.44
C ALA A 171 9.60 -11.51 7.36
N ILE A 172 8.59 -11.20 6.55
CA ILE A 172 8.02 -9.85 6.42
C ILE A 172 7.39 -9.40 7.74
N ILE A 173 6.62 -10.28 8.39
CA ILE A 173 5.91 -9.96 9.64
C ILE A 173 6.84 -9.90 10.86
N SER A 174 8.04 -10.49 10.76
CA SER A 174 9.02 -10.50 11.86
C SER A 174 9.62 -9.12 12.18
N ALA A 175 9.53 -8.16 11.26
CA ALA A 175 9.95 -6.78 11.51
C ALA A 175 9.07 -6.12 12.59
N THR A 176 9.71 -5.48 13.57
CA THR A 176 9.02 -4.81 14.69
C THR A 176 9.44 -3.34 14.79
N ASP A 177 8.46 -2.44 14.90
CA ASP A 177 8.66 -1.01 15.16
C ASP A 177 7.78 -0.62 16.38
N PRO A 178 8.38 -0.30 17.54
CA PRO A 178 7.66 -0.08 18.81
C PRO A 178 7.00 1.30 18.95
#